data_AF-X1BZU1-F1
#
_entry.id   AF-X1BZU1-F1
#
_cell.length_a   1.000
_cell.length_b   1.000
_cell.length_c   1.000
_cell.angle_alpha   90.00
_cell.angle_beta   90.00
_cell.angle_gamma   90.00
#
_symmetry.space_group_name_H-M   'P 1'
#
loop_
_entity.id
_entity.type
_entity.pdbx_description
1 polymer ?
#
loop_
_entity_poly.entity_id
_entity_poly.type
_entity_poly.pdbx_seq_one_letter_code
_entity_poly.pdbx_strand_id
1 'polypeptide(L)'
;ATQQLQKAQQFSIQQIKQTQQPKTKQVQVLSLKVLQAQATAQLQKLQQLSAQQINVALQQKPTKPKLKPPKLIIPPLIPELLLLKMKKPRKRKKAIPKKQAWQSFGKERGKFKKLSKLPFKTKKQALDRASRSIDVTTANTFKIKPVRIPKKFAKPRKKERGYFERTKIKYRDFRIRKGKKIPLKNKFIEKKGKPRIDTRGEKEGLKLAKFIKQQRFLGQPKRRKQSNPNTNFSPSPKKVNFETNILTEELGKVNF
;
A
#
# COMPACT_ATOMS: atom_id res chain seq x y z
N ALA A 1 0.06 40.62 -82.52
CA ALA A 1 1.35 39.96 -82.16
C ALA A 1 1.45 39.58 -80.67
N THR A 2 0.84 40.32 -79.73
CA THR A 2 0.99 40.10 -78.27
C THR A 2 0.21 38.91 -77.69
N GLN A 3 -0.93 38.52 -78.26
CA GLN A 3 -1.70 37.36 -77.75
C GLN A 3 -1.05 35.99 -78.04
N GLN A 4 -0.30 35.86 -79.14
CA GLN A 4 0.38 34.60 -79.48
C GLN A 4 1.61 34.36 -78.59
N LEU A 5 2.29 35.42 -78.15
CA LEU A 5 3.44 35.32 -77.25
C LEU A 5 3.03 34.85 -75.84
N GLN A 6 1.87 35.29 -75.34
CA GLN A 6 1.36 34.86 -74.03
C GLN A 6 0.92 33.38 -74.02
N LYS A 7 0.32 32.88 -75.11
CA LYS A 7 -0.03 31.46 -75.22
C LYS A 7 1.20 30.55 -75.28
N ALA A 8 2.28 30.99 -75.95
CA ALA A 8 3.53 30.22 -76.01
C ALA A 8 4.23 30.12 -74.64
N GLN A 9 4.21 31.19 -73.84
CA GLN A 9 4.78 31.19 -72.48
C GLN A 9 3.97 30.33 -71.49
N GLN A 10 2.64 30.23 -71.65
CA GLN A 10 1.82 29.37 -70.79
C GLN A 10 2.02 27.88 -71.08
N PHE A 11 2.26 27.50 -72.34
CA PHE A 11 2.53 26.11 -72.70
C PHE A 11 3.87 25.60 -72.16
N SER A 12 4.91 26.43 -72.12
CA SER A 12 6.22 26.02 -71.57
C SER A 12 6.19 25.82 -70.05
N ILE A 13 5.42 26.64 -69.33
CA ILE A 13 5.29 26.54 -67.86
C ILE A 13 4.51 25.26 -67.44
N GLN A 14 3.59 24.77 -68.27
CA GLN A 14 2.86 23.54 -67.96
C GLN A 14 3.69 22.28 -68.18
N GLN A 15 4.58 22.25 -69.17
CA GLN A 15 5.43 21.06 -69.41
C GLN A 15 6.52 20.89 -68.35
N ILE A 16 7.02 21.98 -67.75
CA ILE A 16 8.04 21.91 -66.68
C ILE A 16 7.45 21.34 -65.37
N LYS A 17 6.13 21.43 -65.15
CA LYS A 17 5.48 20.91 -63.93
C LYS A 17 5.22 19.40 -63.92
N GLN A 18 5.34 18.71 -65.06
CA GLN A 18 5.04 17.27 -65.13
C GLN A 18 6.27 16.36 -64.97
N THR A 19 7.49 16.89 -65.06
CA THR A 19 8.74 16.09 -65.01
C THR A 19 9.39 15.97 -63.62
N GLN A 20 8.77 16.50 -62.57
CA GLN A 20 9.28 16.40 -61.19
C GLN A 20 8.29 15.68 -60.25
N GLN A 21 7.83 14.50 -60.63
CA GLN A 21 7.24 13.56 -59.67
C GLN A 21 8.37 12.94 -58.82
N PRO A 22 8.34 13.06 -57.48
CA PRO A 22 9.45 12.67 -56.63
C PRO A 22 9.54 11.13 -56.52
N LYS A 23 10.52 10.52 -57.21
CA LYS A 23 10.94 9.11 -57.01
C LYS A 23 11.33 8.77 -55.56
N THR A 24 11.37 9.74 -54.65
CA THR A 24 11.76 9.57 -53.25
C THR A 24 10.70 8.92 -52.36
N LYS A 25 9.39 9.00 -52.70
CA LYS A 25 8.34 8.39 -51.87
C LYS A 25 8.27 6.87 -51.98
N GLN A 26 8.55 6.29 -53.14
CA GLN A 26 8.58 4.82 -53.29
C GLN A 26 9.77 4.18 -52.57
N VAL A 27 10.94 4.83 -52.59
CA VAL A 27 12.14 4.32 -51.90
C VAL A 27 11.95 4.29 -50.38
N GLN A 28 11.28 5.30 -49.80
CA GLN A 28 11.02 5.34 -48.35
C GLN A 28 9.99 4.30 -47.90
N VAL A 29 8.99 3.97 -48.72
CA VAL A 29 8.00 2.93 -48.37
C VAL A 29 8.60 1.53 -48.48
N LEU A 30 9.50 1.30 -49.44
CA LEU A 30 10.22 0.03 -49.57
C LEU A 30 11.18 -0.22 -48.39
N SER A 31 11.92 0.80 -47.93
CA SER A 31 12.83 0.64 -46.78
C SER A 31 12.10 0.34 -45.47
N LEU A 32 10.93 0.95 -45.25
CA LEU A 32 10.09 0.70 -44.06
C LEU A 32 9.54 -0.72 -44.02
N LYS A 33 9.09 -1.26 -45.16
CA LYS A 33 8.60 -2.65 -45.25
C LYS A 33 9.71 -3.68 -45.01
N VAL A 34 10.91 -3.43 -45.55
CA VAL A 34 12.07 -4.31 -45.34
C VAL A 34 12.49 -4.31 -43.87
N LEU A 35 12.51 -3.15 -43.21
CA LEU A 35 12.83 -3.04 -41.78
C LEU A 35 11.80 -3.77 -40.90
N GLN A 36 10.51 -3.64 -41.22
CA GLN A 36 9.44 -4.33 -40.49
C GLN A 36 9.52 -5.85 -40.67
N ALA A 37 9.79 -6.34 -41.89
CA ALA A 37 9.97 -7.76 -42.15
C ALA A 37 11.17 -8.36 -41.40
N GLN A 38 12.29 -7.62 -41.33
CA GLN A 38 13.46 -8.04 -40.54
C GLN A 38 13.16 -8.10 -39.04
N ALA A 39 12.45 -7.11 -38.50
CA ALA A 39 12.06 -7.10 -37.08
C ALA A 39 11.15 -8.29 -36.74
N THR A 40 10.20 -8.65 -37.61
CA THR A 40 9.33 -9.81 -37.39
C THR A 40 10.08 -11.14 -37.47
N ALA A 41 11.04 -11.27 -38.39
CA ALA A 41 11.85 -12.49 -38.52
C ALA A 41 12.73 -12.73 -37.27
N GLN A 42 13.32 -11.67 -36.71
CA GLN A 42 14.10 -11.77 -35.47
C GLN A 42 13.24 -12.21 -34.28
N LEU A 43 12.01 -11.70 -34.18
CA LEU A 43 11.09 -12.04 -33.10
C LEU A 43 10.63 -13.50 -33.18
N GLN A 44 10.37 -14.01 -34.39
CA GLN A 44 10.06 -15.43 -34.60
C GLN A 44 11.24 -16.35 -34.22
N LYS A 45 12.48 -15.97 -34.58
CA LYS A 45 13.69 -16.72 -34.21
C LYS A 45 13.88 -16.82 -32.68
N LEU A 46 13.62 -15.73 -31.95
CA LEU A 46 13.67 -15.73 -30.48
C LEU A 46 12.59 -16.64 -29.86
N GLN A 47 11.38 -16.64 -30.42
CA GLN A 47 10.31 -17.53 -29.96
C GLN A 47 10.68 -19.00 -30.15
N GLN A 48 11.25 -19.37 -31.31
CA GLN A 48 11.70 -20.74 -31.59
C GLN A 48 12.81 -21.19 -30.63
N LEU A 49 13.82 -20.35 -30.36
CA LEU A 49 14.88 -20.66 -29.41
C LEU A 49 14.34 -20.89 -27.99
N SER A 50 13.35 -20.08 -27.56
CA SER A 50 12.72 -20.26 -26.24
C SER A 50 11.94 -21.57 -26.13
N ALA A 51 11.27 -22.00 -27.21
CA ALA A 51 10.53 -23.26 -27.23
C ALA A 51 11.46 -24.49 -27.16
N GLN A 52 12.62 -24.44 -27.82
CA GLN A 52 13.61 -25.51 -27.75
C GLN A 52 14.19 -25.68 -26.34
N GLN A 53 14.45 -24.59 -25.61
CA GLN A 53 14.97 -24.65 -24.23
C GLN A 53 13.98 -25.29 -23.25
N ILE A 54 12.67 -25.09 -23.44
CA ILE A 54 11.63 -25.67 -22.59
C ILE A 54 11.59 -27.21 -22.74
N ASN A 55 11.75 -27.71 -23.97
CA ASN A 55 11.73 -29.16 -24.22
C ASN A 55 12.97 -29.87 -23.66
N VAL A 56 14.15 -29.24 -23.70
CA VAL A 56 15.37 -29.77 -23.07
C VAL A 56 15.23 -29.83 -21.55
N ALA A 57 14.59 -28.83 -20.93
CA ALA A 57 14.36 -28.81 -19.48
C ALA A 57 13.34 -29.86 -19.01
N LEU A 58 12.38 -30.26 -19.85
CA LEU A 58 11.36 -31.26 -19.51
C LEU A 58 11.87 -32.71 -19.56
N GLN A 59 12.95 -32.98 -20.31
CA GLN A 59 13.52 -34.33 -20.41
C GLN A 59 14.50 -34.68 -19.29
N GLN A 60 15.02 -33.68 -18.56
CA GLN A 60 15.87 -33.92 -17.40
C GLN A 60 15.01 -34.19 -16.16
N LYS A 61 14.46 -35.42 -16.08
CA LYS A 61 13.82 -35.91 -14.86
C LYS A 61 14.89 -35.90 -13.75
N PRO A 62 14.73 -35.10 -12.68
CA PRO A 62 15.76 -35.01 -11.65
C PRO A 62 15.86 -36.37 -10.95
N THR A 63 16.90 -37.13 -11.29
CA THR A 63 17.30 -38.32 -10.57
C THR A 63 17.80 -37.87 -9.22
N LYS A 64 16.91 -37.93 -8.21
CA LYS A 64 17.28 -37.65 -6.83
C LYS A 64 18.48 -38.55 -6.49
N PRO A 65 19.65 -38.00 -6.11
CA PRO A 65 20.75 -38.82 -5.66
C PRO A 65 20.26 -39.63 -4.46
N LYS A 66 20.37 -40.97 -4.55
CA LYS A 66 20.14 -41.87 -3.42
C LYS A 66 21.24 -41.60 -2.38
N LEU A 67 21.00 -40.62 -1.51
CA LEU A 67 21.80 -40.41 -0.33
C LEU A 67 21.63 -41.63 0.58
N LYS A 68 22.71 -42.40 0.74
CA LYS A 68 22.76 -43.47 1.74
C LYS A 68 22.45 -42.85 3.10
N PRO A 69 21.50 -43.39 3.88
CA PRO A 69 21.20 -42.85 5.19
C PRO A 69 22.46 -42.88 6.05
N PRO A 70 22.82 -41.78 6.74
CA PRO A 70 23.94 -41.80 7.67
C PRO A 70 23.67 -42.83 8.76
N LYS A 71 24.65 -43.70 9.03
CA LYS A 71 24.59 -44.65 10.15
C LYS A 71 24.43 -43.85 11.44
N LEU A 72 23.26 -43.94 12.06
CA LEU A 72 23.00 -43.39 13.38
C LEU A 72 23.83 -44.20 14.39
N ILE A 73 24.90 -43.58 14.90
CA ILE A 73 25.60 -44.07 16.09
C ILE A 73 24.68 -43.71 17.26
N ILE A 74 23.89 -44.68 17.71
CA ILE A 74 23.00 -44.51 18.85
C ILE A 74 23.88 -44.69 20.10
N PRO A 75 24.04 -43.67 20.95
CA PRO A 75 24.79 -43.83 22.19
C PRO A 75 24.11 -44.87 23.08
N PRO A 76 24.87 -45.61 23.91
CA PRO A 76 24.33 -46.63 24.81
C PRO A 76 23.27 -46.00 25.72
N LEU A 77 22.09 -46.61 25.70
CA LEU A 77 20.90 -46.17 26.41
C LEU A 77 21.11 -46.43 27.91
N ILE A 78 21.30 -45.38 28.70
CA ILE A 78 21.41 -45.47 30.17
C ILE A 78 20.02 -45.90 30.70
N PRO A 79 19.89 -47.09 31.33
CA PRO A 79 18.58 -47.66 31.69
C PRO A 79 17.92 -47.05 32.94
N GLU A 80 18.53 -46.05 33.58
CA GLU A 80 18.21 -45.68 34.97
C GLU A 80 17.25 -44.48 35.17
N LEU A 81 16.69 -43.90 34.11
CA LEU A 81 15.72 -42.77 34.21
C LEU A 81 14.27 -43.17 33.90
N LEU A 82 13.91 -44.44 34.10
CA LEU A 82 12.69 -45.06 33.58
C LEU A 82 11.46 -45.02 34.49
N LEU A 83 11.36 -44.14 35.50
CA LEU A 83 10.16 -44.06 36.35
C LEU A 83 9.61 -42.65 36.62
N LEU A 84 9.87 -41.69 35.73
CA LEU A 84 9.06 -40.46 35.69
C LEU A 84 7.67 -40.79 35.17
N LYS A 85 6.74 -41.11 36.08
CA LYS A 85 5.29 -41.28 35.83
C LYS A 85 4.80 -40.20 34.85
N MET A 86 4.75 -40.53 33.56
CA MET A 86 4.33 -39.61 32.52
C MET A 86 2.86 -39.30 32.76
N LYS A 87 2.58 -38.18 33.43
CA LYS A 87 1.22 -37.68 33.64
C LYS A 87 0.57 -37.60 32.26
N LYS A 88 -0.44 -38.46 32.02
CA LYS A 88 -1.19 -38.51 30.74
C LYS A 88 -1.50 -37.07 30.31
N PRO A 89 -1.14 -36.65 29.09
CA PRO A 89 -1.34 -35.28 28.67
C PRO A 89 -2.82 -34.94 28.82
N ARG A 90 -3.14 -34.09 29.82
CA ARG A 90 -4.52 -33.66 30.08
C ARG A 90 -5.06 -33.13 28.76
N LYS A 91 -6.09 -33.78 28.20
CA LYS A 91 -6.81 -33.33 27.01
C LYS A 91 -7.34 -31.93 27.32
N ARG A 92 -6.60 -30.89 26.90
CA ARG A 92 -7.01 -29.50 27.08
C ARG A 92 -8.34 -29.35 26.34
N LYS A 93 -9.43 -29.13 27.08
CA LYS A 93 -10.74 -28.80 26.49
C LYS A 93 -10.50 -27.67 25.49
N LYS A 94 -10.83 -27.90 24.21
CA LYS A 94 -10.64 -26.89 23.15
C LYS A 94 -11.48 -25.68 23.56
N ALA A 95 -10.81 -24.58 23.92
CA ALA A 95 -11.50 -23.36 24.33
C ALA A 95 -12.44 -22.93 23.21
N ILE A 96 -13.74 -22.82 23.53
CA ILE A 96 -14.75 -22.34 22.59
C ILE A 96 -14.28 -20.95 22.13
N PRO A 97 -14.13 -20.71 20.82
CA PRO A 97 -13.66 -19.42 20.34
C PRO A 97 -14.69 -18.37 20.72
N LYS A 98 -14.34 -17.50 21.68
CA LYS A 98 -15.17 -16.34 22.05
C LYS A 98 -15.57 -15.64 20.75
N LYS A 99 -16.87 -15.36 20.55
CA LYS A 99 -17.36 -14.64 19.38
C LYS A 99 -16.52 -13.35 19.24
N GLN A 100 -15.87 -13.16 18.08
CA GLN A 100 -14.83 -12.14 17.88
C GLN A 100 -15.18 -11.25 16.68
N ALA A 101 -14.96 -9.94 16.84
CA ALA A 101 -14.97 -8.99 15.73
C ALA A 101 -13.53 -8.74 15.25
N TRP A 102 -13.37 -8.13 14.07
CA TRP A 102 -12.05 -7.96 13.45
C TRP A 102 -11.77 -6.50 13.11
N GLN A 103 -10.66 -5.97 13.62
CA GLN A 103 -10.21 -4.62 13.33
C GLN A 103 -9.03 -4.66 12.34
N SER A 104 -9.11 -3.84 11.29
CA SER A 104 -8.06 -3.70 10.27
C SER A 104 -7.09 -2.56 10.59
N PHE A 105 -5.81 -2.79 10.30
CA PHE A 105 -4.72 -1.85 10.53
C PHE A 105 -3.74 -1.82 9.35
N GLY A 106 -3.30 -0.63 8.93
CA GLY A 106 -2.21 -0.45 7.96
C GLY A 106 -0.95 0.09 8.64
N LYS A 107 0.23 -0.27 8.13
CA LYS A 107 1.52 0.16 8.68
C LYS A 107 2.00 1.42 7.96
N GLU A 108 2.22 2.50 8.71
CA GLU A 108 2.76 3.76 8.21
C GLU A 108 3.89 4.21 9.14
N ARG A 109 5.06 4.55 8.58
CA ARG A 109 6.23 5.02 9.34
C ARG A 109 6.52 4.18 10.59
N GLY A 110 6.56 2.85 10.43
CA GLY A 110 6.82 1.92 11.52
C GLY A 110 5.61 1.57 12.40
N LYS A 111 4.60 2.44 12.49
CA LYS A 111 3.44 2.29 13.39
C LYS A 111 2.21 1.74 12.66
N PHE A 112 1.34 1.02 13.39
CA PHE A 112 0.09 0.50 12.83
C PHE A 112 -1.08 1.42 13.16
N LYS A 113 -1.75 1.95 12.15
CA LYS A 113 -2.93 2.81 12.28
C LYS A 113 -4.20 2.06 11.92
N LYS A 114 -5.31 2.37 12.62
CA LYS A 114 -6.63 1.78 12.37
C LYS A 114 -7.16 2.25 11.01
N LEU A 115 -7.78 1.36 10.25
CA LEU A 115 -8.37 1.65 8.93
C LEU A 115 -9.90 1.81 8.98
N SER A 116 -10.51 1.73 10.16
CA SER A 116 -11.93 1.96 10.41
C SER A 116 -12.16 2.34 11.87
N LYS A 117 -13.20 3.14 12.16
CA LYS A 117 -13.63 3.46 13.54
C LYS A 117 -14.18 2.24 14.26
N LEU A 118 -15.07 1.52 13.57
CA LEU A 118 -15.75 0.33 14.05
C LEU A 118 -15.07 -0.92 13.46
N PRO A 119 -15.04 -2.04 14.20
CA PRO A 119 -14.54 -3.30 13.67
C PRO A 119 -15.59 -3.97 12.77
N PHE A 120 -15.13 -4.93 11.98
CA PHE A 120 -15.96 -5.71 11.07
C PHE A 120 -16.46 -6.98 11.75
N LYS A 121 -17.63 -7.46 11.30
CA LYS A 121 -18.23 -8.72 11.78
C LYS A 121 -17.37 -9.92 11.37
N THR A 122 -16.86 -9.91 10.14
CA THR A 122 -16.14 -11.05 9.55
C THR A 122 -14.68 -10.72 9.26
N LYS A 123 -13.80 -11.72 9.43
CA LYS A 123 -12.38 -11.62 9.07
C LYS A 123 -12.17 -11.19 7.61
N LYS A 124 -12.94 -11.77 6.69
CA LYS A 124 -12.93 -11.44 5.24
C LYS A 124 -13.13 -9.95 4.98
N GLN A 125 -14.14 -9.34 5.62
CA GLN A 125 -14.42 -7.90 5.47
C GLN A 125 -13.26 -7.01 5.96
N ALA A 126 -12.62 -7.40 7.07
CA ALA A 126 -11.45 -6.69 7.57
C ALA A 126 -10.24 -6.81 6.62
N LEU A 127 -10.05 -7.98 5.99
CA LEU A 127 -9.00 -8.21 4.99
C LEU A 127 -9.27 -7.42 3.71
N ASP A 128 -10.49 -7.45 3.20
CA ASP A 128 -10.96 -6.68 2.05
C ASP A 128 -10.69 -5.19 2.22
N ARG A 129 -11.07 -4.65 3.38
CA ARG A 129 -10.80 -3.26 3.72
C ARG A 129 -9.30 -2.95 3.81
N ALA A 130 -8.54 -3.83 4.46
CA ALA A 130 -7.11 -3.61 4.66
C ALA A 130 -6.35 -3.65 3.33
N SER A 131 -6.57 -4.68 2.52
CA SER A 131 -5.96 -4.83 1.20
C SER A 131 -6.30 -3.67 0.26
N ARG A 132 -7.57 -3.24 0.21
CA ARG A 132 -7.93 -2.06 -0.59
C ARG A 132 -7.23 -0.80 -0.12
N SER A 133 -7.11 -0.60 1.19
CA SER A 133 -6.43 0.58 1.74
C SER A 133 -4.93 0.57 1.44
N ILE A 134 -4.30 -0.61 1.44
CA ILE A 134 -2.88 -0.76 1.09
C ILE A 134 -2.65 -0.51 -0.40
N ASP A 135 -3.48 -1.08 -1.27
CA ASP A 135 -3.35 -0.90 -2.72
C ASP A 135 -3.45 0.57 -3.16
N VAL A 136 -4.25 1.39 -2.46
CA VAL A 136 -4.39 2.83 -2.73
C VAL A 136 -3.49 3.72 -1.87
N THR A 137 -2.53 3.17 -1.14
CA THR A 137 -1.64 3.98 -0.29
C THR A 137 -0.20 3.52 -0.37
N THR A 138 0.73 4.33 0.14
CA THR A 138 2.15 3.98 0.20
C THR A 138 2.50 2.93 1.28
N ALA A 139 1.51 2.28 1.89
CA ALA A 139 1.72 1.39 3.02
C ALA A 139 1.88 -0.06 2.55
N ASN A 140 3.01 -0.72 2.84
CA ASN A 140 3.29 -2.04 2.26
C ASN A 140 2.81 -3.21 3.12
N THR A 141 2.24 -2.93 4.29
CA THR A 141 1.98 -3.95 5.31
C THR A 141 0.69 -3.63 6.01
N PHE A 142 -0.14 -4.63 6.19
CA PHE A 142 -1.32 -4.54 7.01
C PHE A 142 -1.43 -5.72 7.96
N LYS A 143 -2.25 -5.56 9.00
CA LYS A 143 -2.63 -6.64 9.90
C LYS A 143 -4.09 -6.50 10.29
N ILE A 144 -4.67 -7.62 10.67
CA ILE A 144 -6.00 -7.67 11.28
C ILE A 144 -5.84 -8.19 12.71
N LYS A 145 -6.58 -7.62 13.66
CA LYS A 145 -6.58 -8.09 15.05
C LYS A 145 -8.01 -8.46 15.45
N PRO A 146 -8.20 -9.59 16.17
CA PRO A 146 -9.46 -9.86 16.82
C PRO A 146 -9.68 -8.84 17.93
N VAL A 147 -10.92 -8.40 18.10
CA VAL A 147 -11.36 -7.46 19.14
C VAL A 147 -12.68 -7.94 19.74
N ARG A 148 -13.00 -7.43 20.95
CA ARG A 148 -14.30 -7.68 21.59
C ARG A 148 -15.43 -7.22 20.66
N ILE A 149 -16.54 -7.94 20.67
CA ILE A 149 -17.71 -7.60 19.86
C ILE A 149 -18.25 -6.24 20.30
N PRO A 150 -18.33 -5.25 19.39
CA PRO A 150 -19.00 -3.99 19.67
C PRO A 150 -20.52 -4.11 19.52
N LYS A 151 -21.26 -3.09 19.97
CA LYS A 151 -22.69 -2.94 19.68
C LYS A 151 -22.98 -2.73 18.19
N LYS A 152 -22.07 -2.06 17.46
CA LYS A 152 -22.22 -1.70 16.04
C LYS A 152 -20.99 -2.13 15.23
N PHE A 153 -21.23 -2.62 14.02
CA PHE A 153 -20.17 -3.06 13.10
C PHE A 153 -19.98 -2.08 11.94
N ALA A 154 -18.76 -2.04 11.41
CA ALA A 154 -18.50 -1.40 10.13
C ALA A 154 -19.11 -2.22 8.98
N LYS A 155 -19.71 -1.53 8.01
CA LYS A 155 -20.18 -2.13 6.76
C LYS A 155 -19.11 -1.93 5.67
N PRO A 156 -18.68 -2.98 4.95
CA PRO A 156 -17.76 -2.83 3.82
C PRO A 156 -18.44 -2.10 2.66
N ARG A 157 -17.71 -1.21 1.99
CA ARG A 157 -18.21 -0.52 0.80
C ARG A 157 -18.30 -1.48 -0.37
N LYS A 158 -19.16 -1.21 -1.37
CA LYS A 158 -19.34 -2.06 -2.56
C LYS A 158 -18.00 -2.37 -3.25
N LYS A 159 -17.14 -1.36 -3.40
CA LYS A 159 -15.81 -1.46 -4.03
C LYS A 159 -14.81 -2.35 -3.26
N GLU A 160 -15.06 -2.61 -1.98
CA GLU A 160 -14.14 -3.34 -1.09
C GLU A 160 -14.47 -4.84 -1.02
N ARG A 161 -15.71 -5.24 -1.30
CA ARG A 161 -16.14 -6.64 -1.16
C ARG A 161 -15.31 -7.56 -2.08
N GLY A 162 -14.77 -8.63 -1.50
CA GLY A 162 -13.93 -9.61 -2.22
C GLY A 162 -12.64 -9.03 -2.79
N TYR A 163 -12.20 -7.85 -2.35
CA TYR A 163 -11.00 -7.21 -2.86
C TYR A 163 -9.73 -7.98 -2.48
N PHE A 164 -9.69 -8.55 -1.27
CA PHE A 164 -8.53 -9.31 -0.84
C PHE A 164 -8.34 -10.59 -1.64
N GLU A 165 -9.42 -11.29 -1.96
CA GLU A 165 -9.34 -12.53 -2.76
C GLU A 165 -8.78 -12.25 -4.17
N ARG A 166 -9.28 -11.18 -4.81
CA ARG A 166 -8.79 -10.72 -6.13
C ARG A 166 -7.32 -10.30 -6.12
N THR A 167 -6.86 -9.70 -5.03
CA THR A 167 -5.49 -9.16 -4.91
C THR A 167 -4.56 -10.04 -4.06
N LYS A 168 -4.99 -11.24 -3.65
CA LYS A 168 -4.26 -12.11 -2.71
C LYS A 168 -2.84 -12.41 -3.19
N ILE A 169 -2.64 -12.57 -4.50
CA ILE A 169 -1.36 -12.85 -5.11
C ILE A 169 -0.31 -11.75 -4.87
N LYS A 170 -0.74 -10.50 -4.62
CA LYS A 170 0.15 -9.37 -4.28
C LYS A 170 0.74 -9.49 -2.88
N TYR A 171 0.11 -10.26 -2.00
CA TYR A 171 0.49 -10.34 -0.59
C TYR A 171 1.18 -11.66 -0.25
N ARG A 172 1.99 -11.61 0.81
CA ARG A 172 2.54 -12.77 1.50
C ARG A 172 2.25 -12.67 2.99
N ASP A 173 2.01 -13.80 3.61
CA ASP A 173 1.73 -13.99 5.03
C ASP A 173 2.97 -14.39 5.83
N PHE A 174 4.16 -14.25 5.25
CA PHE A 174 5.44 -14.53 5.90
C PHE A 174 6.45 -13.40 5.69
N ARG A 175 7.38 -13.25 6.63
CA ARG A 175 8.61 -12.46 6.43
C ARG A 175 9.77 -13.37 6.05
N ILE A 176 10.73 -12.84 5.31
CA ILE A 176 11.98 -13.54 5.01
C ILE A 176 13.03 -13.00 5.98
N ARG A 177 13.70 -13.87 6.73
CA ARG A 177 14.81 -13.52 7.63
C ARG A 177 15.94 -14.51 7.38
N LYS A 178 17.11 -14.03 6.91
CA LYS A 178 18.27 -14.86 6.57
C LYS A 178 17.88 -16.04 5.63
N GLY A 179 17.20 -15.73 4.51
CA GLY A 179 16.71 -16.74 3.55
C GLY A 179 15.50 -17.57 4.00
N LYS A 180 15.23 -17.69 5.30
CA LYS A 180 14.13 -18.52 5.84
C LYS A 180 12.79 -17.76 5.86
N LYS A 181 11.71 -18.46 5.50
CA LYS A 181 10.32 -17.95 5.59
C LYS A 181 9.80 -18.12 7.02
N ILE A 182 9.46 -17.02 7.68
CA ILE A 182 8.87 -17.00 9.01
C ILE A 182 7.40 -16.57 8.88
N PRO A 183 6.42 -17.43 9.21
CA PRO A 183 5.01 -17.11 9.08
C PRO A 183 4.61 -15.96 10.02
N LEU A 184 3.68 -15.12 9.57
CA LEU A 184 3.15 -13.99 10.31
C LEU A 184 1.66 -14.21 10.59
N LYS A 185 1.29 -14.33 11.85
CA LYS A 185 -0.11 -14.49 12.23
C LYS A 185 -0.90 -13.21 11.93
N ASN A 186 -1.92 -13.32 11.08
CA ASN A 186 -2.88 -12.25 10.78
C ASN A 186 -2.24 -10.95 10.23
N LYS A 187 -1.07 -11.06 9.60
CA LYS A 187 -0.32 -9.93 9.07
C LYS A 187 0.18 -10.26 7.68
N PHE A 188 0.00 -9.32 6.76
CA PHE A 188 0.29 -9.48 5.35
C PHE A 188 1.24 -8.38 4.91
N ILE A 189 2.22 -8.77 4.11
CA ILE A 189 3.22 -7.88 3.53
C ILE A 189 3.07 -7.99 2.03
N GLU A 190 3.00 -6.86 1.34
CA GLU A 190 3.04 -6.85 -0.12
C GLU A 190 4.38 -7.37 -0.63
N LYS A 191 4.36 -8.21 -1.67
CA LYS A 191 5.57 -8.72 -2.34
C LYS A 191 6.40 -7.54 -2.88
N LYS A 192 7.72 -7.74 -3.02
CA LYS A 192 8.60 -6.75 -3.68
C LYS A 192 8.52 -7.01 -5.20
N GLY A 193 8.28 -5.98 -6.03
CA GLY A 193 8.15 -6.07 -7.50
C GLY A 193 7.54 -4.80 -8.12
N LYS A 194 7.51 -4.68 -9.47
CA LYS A 194 6.95 -3.55 -10.23
C LYS A 194 5.46 -3.73 -10.60
N PRO A 195 4.69 -2.63 -10.81
CA PRO A 195 4.87 -1.31 -10.22
C PRO A 195 4.16 -1.24 -8.87
N ARG A 196 4.82 -0.56 -7.93
CA ARG A 196 4.45 -0.48 -6.51
C ARG A 196 3.83 0.88 -6.15
N ILE A 197 3.39 1.66 -7.14
CA ILE A 197 3.24 3.12 -7.18
C ILE A 197 4.57 3.80 -7.57
N ASP A 198 4.72 4.18 -8.85
CA ASP A 198 6.00 4.61 -9.44
C ASP A 198 6.19 6.14 -9.51
N THR A 199 5.16 6.98 -9.29
CA THR A 199 5.37 8.44 -9.38
C THR A 199 5.56 9.13 -8.02
N ARG A 200 6.44 10.14 -8.01
CA ARG A 200 6.70 11.02 -6.84
C ARG A 200 5.43 11.75 -6.39
N GLY A 201 4.59 12.16 -7.36
CA GLY A 201 3.28 12.81 -7.12
C GLY A 201 2.24 11.88 -6.47
N GLU A 202 2.22 10.60 -6.85
CA GLU A 202 1.38 9.60 -6.18
C GLU A 202 1.82 9.38 -4.72
N LYS A 203 3.14 9.33 -4.42
CA LYS A 203 3.65 9.19 -3.04
C LYS A 203 3.23 10.34 -2.11
N GLU A 204 3.20 11.58 -2.60
CA GLU A 204 2.83 12.75 -1.79
C GLU A 204 1.30 12.89 -1.59
N GLY A 205 0.51 12.37 -2.53
CA GLY A 205 -0.95 12.28 -2.45
C GLY A 205 -1.51 11.10 -1.64
N LEU A 206 -0.75 10.01 -1.48
CA LEU A 206 -1.25 8.69 -1.02
C LEU A 206 -0.79 8.28 0.39
N LYS A 207 -0.34 9.20 1.24
CA LYS A 207 0.00 8.87 2.65
C LYS A 207 -1.19 8.20 3.32
N LEU A 208 -0.96 7.06 3.99
CA LEU A 208 -2.02 6.31 4.67
C LEU A 208 -2.79 7.21 5.66
N ALA A 209 -2.10 8.13 6.35
CA ALA A 209 -2.75 9.12 7.20
C ALA A 209 -3.72 10.04 6.44
N LYS A 210 -3.32 10.53 5.26
CA LYS A 210 -4.14 11.41 4.40
C LYS A 210 -5.37 10.64 3.90
N PHE A 211 -5.19 9.40 3.48
CA PHE A 211 -6.29 8.51 3.09
C PHE A 211 -7.27 8.26 4.25
N ILE A 212 -6.78 7.90 5.44
CA ILE A 212 -7.61 7.72 6.64
C ILE A 212 -8.41 8.99 6.97
N LYS A 213 -7.80 10.18 6.84
CA LYS A 213 -8.43 11.47 7.08
C LYS A 213 -9.51 11.79 6.03
N GLN A 214 -9.18 11.68 4.74
CA GLN A 214 -10.12 11.91 3.63
C GLN A 214 -11.36 11.03 3.75
N GLN A 215 -11.15 9.78 4.13
CA GLN A 215 -12.23 8.83 4.25
C GLN A 215 -13.01 8.94 5.57
N ARG A 216 -12.66 9.90 6.44
CA ARG A 216 -13.29 10.19 7.73
C ARG A 216 -13.35 8.98 8.65
N PHE A 217 -12.39 8.05 8.55
CA PHE A 217 -12.43 6.79 9.28
C PHE A 217 -12.28 6.95 10.79
N LEU A 218 -11.71 8.05 11.27
CA LEU A 218 -11.54 8.35 12.69
C LEU A 218 -12.49 9.45 13.18
N GLY A 219 -13.38 9.95 12.31
CA GLY A 219 -14.14 11.18 12.54
C GLY A 219 -13.36 12.44 12.12
N GLN A 220 -14.07 13.54 11.93
CA GLN A 220 -13.45 14.86 11.80
C GLN A 220 -12.89 15.24 13.18
N PRO A 221 -11.69 15.86 13.28
CA PRO A 221 -11.31 16.51 14.52
C PRO A 221 -12.41 17.52 14.86
N LYS A 222 -12.94 17.48 16.09
CA LYS A 222 -13.85 18.55 16.55
C LYS A 222 -13.07 19.84 16.38
N ARG A 223 -13.53 20.74 15.51
CA ARG A 223 -13.02 22.11 15.47
C ARG A 223 -13.19 22.63 16.89
N ARG A 224 -12.09 22.90 17.60
CA ARG A 224 -12.16 23.71 18.81
C ARG A 224 -12.86 24.98 18.34
N LYS A 225 -14.04 25.25 18.89
CA LYS A 225 -14.73 26.53 18.68
C LYS A 225 -13.68 27.55 19.08
N GLN A 226 -13.13 28.28 18.12
CA GLN A 226 -12.31 29.43 18.47
C GLN A 226 -13.26 30.28 19.31
N SER A 227 -12.96 30.45 20.59
CA SER A 227 -13.60 31.48 21.38
C SER A 227 -13.41 32.75 20.57
N ASN A 228 -14.52 33.37 20.14
CA ASN A 228 -14.42 34.69 19.53
C ASN A 228 -13.60 35.54 20.49
N PRO A 229 -12.46 36.12 20.07
CA PRO A 229 -11.72 37.06 20.92
C PRO A 229 -12.55 38.33 21.22
N ASN A 230 -13.75 38.44 20.63
CA ASN A 230 -14.69 39.55 20.81
C ASN A 230 -15.72 39.33 21.92
N THR A 231 -15.52 38.39 22.84
CA THR A 231 -16.14 38.55 24.17
C THR A 231 -15.32 39.61 24.88
N ASN A 232 -15.86 40.83 24.90
CA ASN A 232 -15.38 41.98 25.66
C ASN A 232 -14.69 41.49 26.94
N PHE A 233 -13.37 41.51 26.93
CA PHE A 233 -12.57 41.34 28.13
C PHE A 233 -12.86 42.59 28.94
N SER A 234 -13.94 42.55 29.74
CA SER A 234 -14.26 43.62 30.67
C SER A 234 -13.02 43.73 31.55
N PRO A 235 -12.26 44.84 31.47
CA PRO A 235 -11.05 44.98 32.25
C PRO A 235 -11.47 44.80 33.70
N SER A 236 -10.91 43.77 34.34
CA SER A 236 -11.08 43.56 35.78
C SER A 236 -10.87 44.91 36.46
N PRO A 237 -11.81 45.40 37.29
CA PRO A 237 -11.66 46.69 37.93
C PRO A 237 -10.29 46.71 38.63
N LYS A 238 -9.43 47.63 38.19
CA LYS A 238 -8.14 47.88 38.81
C LYS A 238 -8.42 48.04 40.29
N LYS A 239 -7.81 47.19 41.13
CA LYS A 239 -7.81 47.38 42.58
C LYS A 239 -7.27 48.77 42.84
N VAL A 240 -8.15 49.70 43.22
CA VAL A 240 -7.78 51.01 43.71
C VAL A 240 -7.12 50.74 45.06
N ASN A 241 -5.80 50.92 45.13
CA ASN A 241 -5.09 50.95 46.39
C ASN A 241 -5.57 52.21 47.12
N PHE A 242 -6.46 52.06 48.09
CA PHE A 242 -6.75 53.12 49.03
C PHE A 242 -5.52 53.28 49.93
N GLU A 243 -4.68 54.24 49.60
CA GLU A 243 -3.73 54.83 50.54
C GLU A 243 -4.56 55.47 51.66
N THR A 244 -4.65 54.78 52.80
CA THR A 244 -5.23 55.36 54.01
C THR A 244 -4.23 56.35 54.57
N ASN A 245 -4.52 57.63 54.36
CA ASN A 245 -3.86 58.75 55.02
C ASN A 245 -3.96 58.59 56.54
N ILE A 246 -2.79 58.53 57.16
CA ILE A 246 -2.59 58.68 58.60
C ILE A 246 -2.64 60.18 58.89
N LEU A 247 -3.69 60.60 59.60
CA LEU A 247 -3.80 61.88 60.32
C LEU A 247 -4.45 61.49 61.66
N THR A 248 -3.67 61.20 62.69
CA THR A 248 -3.35 62.12 63.80
C THR A 248 -4.52 63.04 64.18
N GLU A 249 -5.25 62.68 65.23
CA GLU A 249 -5.67 63.65 66.24
C GLU A 249 -5.60 63.04 67.64
N GLU A 250 -4.93 63.79 68.51
CA GLU A 250 -4.80 63.64 69.95
C GLU A 250 -6.14 63.92 70.66
N LEU A 251 -6.15 63.62 71.97
CA LEU A 251 -7.01 64.07 73.08
C LEU A 251 -7.48 62.81 73.84
N GLY A 252 -6.99 62.45 75.03
CA GLY A 252 -6.58 63.28 76.17
C GLY A 252 -7.60 63.10 77.31
N LYS A 253 -7.10 62.96 78.55
CA LYS A 253 -7.78 62.88 79.87
C LYS A 253 -8.11 61.43 80.32
N VAL A 254 -7.48 60.80 81.32
CA VAL A 254 -6.97 61.18 82.66
C VAL A 254 -8.07 61.54 83.68
N ASN A 255 -8.06 60.76 84.79
CA ASN A 255 -8.76 60.88 86.09
C ASN A 255 -10.22 60.42 86.11
N PHE A 256 -10.73 59.60 87.04
CA PHE A 256 -10.33 59.20 88.40
C PHE A 256 -10.54 57.69 88.62
#